data_AF-A0A401NN63-F1
#
_entry.id   AF-A0A401NN63-F1
#
_cell.length_a   1.000
_cell.length_b   1.000
_cell.length_c   1.000
_cell.angle_alpha   90.00
_cell.angle_beta   90.00
_cell.angle_gamma   90.00
#
_symmetry.space_group_name_H-M   'P 1'
#
loop_
_entity.id
_entity.type
_entity.pdbx_description
1 polymer ?
#
loop_
_entity_poly.entity_id
_entity_poly.type
_entity_poly.pdbx_seq_one_letter_code
_entity_poly.pdbx_strand_id
1 'polypeptide(L)'
;MSHTPTCTLMACTDDNSLATKTGGCFPSKAMVTLENGHTRAVSELNPGDRVLTVDAAGKVVPSQVLLFLDKEEELRISFTVLETEDPQQRVELTAAHLIFVSDNNTDRMENFRPMFASRVRTGQFILVREVGSGQLRSSKIKAIYAAEDIGVYAPLTSHGTLLVNNVLASCYAVIEKHHWAHLAFAPLRLFHSLTSLLPAFHSGHGNATQENGIHWYSRCLYSLGKKVLDREKFHSL
;
A
#
# COMPACT_ATOMS: atom_id res chain seq x y z
N MET A 1 -18.75 -62.19 -14.47
CA MET A 1 -18.62 -61.60 -13.12
C MET A 1 -17.17 -61.17 -12.97
N SER A 2 -16.87 -59.93 -13.34
CA SER A 2 -15.52 -59.36 -13.41
C SER A 2 -15.44 -58.21 -12.42
N HIS A 3 -14.67 -58.39 -11.35
CA HIS A 3 -14.38 -57.39 -10.34
C HIS A 3 -13.39 -56.35 -10.88
N THR A 4 -13.76 -55.08 -10.80
CA THR A 4 -12.88 -53.92 -10.98
C THR A 4 -12.16 -53.59 -9.67
N PRO A 5 -10.85 -53.29 -9.68
CA PRO A 5 -10.17 -52.74 -8.51
C PRO A 5 -10.35 -51.22 -8.44
N THR A 6 -10.70 -50.76 -7.24
CA THR A 6 -10.89 -49.37 -6.83
C THR A 6 -9.57 -48.59 -6.90
N CYS A 7 -9.57 -47.46 -7.61
CA CYS A 7 -8.44 -46.53 -7.63
C CYS A 7 -8.49 -45.65 -6.36
N THR A 8 -7.56 -45.86 -5.44
CA THR A 8 -7.38 -45.01 -4.26
C THR A 8 -6.76 -43.68 -4.71
N LEU A 9 -7.49 -42.58 -4.46
CA LEU A 9 -6.97 -41.21 -4.54
C LEU A 9 -5.68 -41.08 -3.72
N MET A 10 -4.55 -40.96 -4.41
CA MET A 10 -3.28 -40.57 -3.82
C MET A 10 -3.22 -39.04 -3.80
N ALA A 11 -2.96 -38.52 -2.60
CA ALA A 11 -2.98 -37.12 -2.25
C ALA A 11 -2.13 -36.25 -3.18
N CYS A 12 -2.72 -35.13 -3.64
CA CYS A 12 -1.93 -34.00 -4.10
C CYS A 12 -1.17 -33.45 -2.89
N THR A 13 0.15 -33.52 -2.92
CA THR A 13 1.02 -32.78 -2.02
C THR A 13 0.94 -31.30 -2.38
N ASP A 14 0.31 -30.51 -1.51
CA ASP A 14 0.33 -29.05 -1.54
C ASP A 14 1.76 -28.54 -1.30
N ASP A 15 2.50 -28.27 -2.37
CA ASP A 15 3.75 -27.50 -2.29
C ASP A 15 3.42 -26.00 -2.19
N ASN A 16 3.32 -25.57 -0.93
CA ASN A 16 3.74 -24.32 -0.32
C ASN A 16 3.82 -23.00 -1.15
N SER A 17 3.18 -21.98 -0.57
CA SER A 17 3.51 -20.54 -0.63
C SER A 17 2.88 -19.63 -1.71
N LEU A 18 1.56 -19.71 -1.91
CA LEU A 18 0.79 -18.50 -2.25
C LEU A 18 0.35 -17.81 -0.95
N ALA A 19 1.31 -17.20 -0.23
CA ALA A 19 0.99 -16.37 0.92
C ALA A 19 0.15 -15.18 0.43
N THR A 20 -1.17 -15.31 0.55
CA THR A 20 -2.11 -14.26 0.15
C THR A 20 -2.05 -13.17 1.20
N LYS A 21 -1.21 -12.16 0.96
CA LYS A 21 -1.11 -10.99 1.82
C LYS A 21 -2.42 -10.22 1.77
N THR A 22 -3.11 -10.13 2.91
CA THR A 22 -4.38 -9.39 3.03
C THR A 22 -4.18 -7.88 3.21
N GLY A 23 -2.92 -7.41 3.25
CA GLY A 23 -2.53 -6.01 3.37
C GLY A 23 -1.90 -5.46 2.08
N GLY A 24 -1.73 -4.16 2.04
CA GLY A 24 -1.26 -3.38 0.90
C GLY A 24 0.21 -3.12 1.08
N CYS A 25 1.04 -3.78 0.27
CA CYS A 25 2.48 -3.66 0.34
C CYS A 25 3.07 -3.36 -1.04
N PHE A 26 4.30 -2.87 -1.04
CA PHE A 26 5.19 -2.73 -2.20
C PHE A 26 6.37 -3.70 -2.04
N PRO A 27 7.02 -4.12 -3.15
CA PRO A 27 8.24 -4.89 -3.09
C PRO A 27 9.41 -4.05 -2.55
N SER A 28 10.46 -4.71 -2.06
CA SER A 28 11.68 -4.05 -1.55
C SER A 28 12.25 -2.99 -2.49
N LYS A 29 12.36 -3.34 -3.78
CA LYS A 29 12.94 -2.49 -4.85
C LYS A 29 12.05 -1.33 -5.31
N ALA A 30 10.82 -1.21 -4.81
CA ALA A 30 9.93 -0.13 -5.21
C ALA A 30 10.56 1.21 -4.84
N MET A 31 10.49 2.21 -5.73
CA MET A 31 11.19 3.48 -5.54
C MET A 31 10.22 4.58 -5.13
N VAL A 32 10.60 5.39 -4.14
CA VAL A 32 9.93 6.64 -3.81
C VAL A 32 10.82 7.82 -4.13
N THR A 33 10.24 8.97 -4.41
CA THR A 33 10.97 10.23 -4.53
C THR A 33 10.96 10.96 -3.20
N LEU A 34 12.12 11.39 -2.71
CA LEU A 34 12.28 12.18 -1.51
C LEU A 34 12.02 13.68 -1.79
N GLU A 35 11.83 14.48 -0.73
CA GLU A 35 11.65 15.94 -0.81
C GLU A 35 12.81 16.65 -1.53
N ASN A 36 14.03 16.10 -1.43
CA ASN A 36 15.22 16.62 -2.12
C ASN A 36 15.31 16.20 -3.60
N GLY A 37 14.31 15.48 -4.13
CA GLY A 37 14.28 15.01 -5.52
C GLY A 37 15.03 13.70 -5.78
N HIS A 38 15.84 13.21 -4.84
CA HIS A 38 16.49 11.90 -4.98
C HIS A 38 15.47 10.78 -4.86
N THR A 39 15.76 9.63 -5.48
CA THR A 39 14.96 8.43 -5.32
C THR A 39 15.60 7.49 -4.29
N ARG A 40 14.77 6.75 -3.57
CA ARG A 40 15.18 5.76 -2.56
C ARG A 40 14.27 4.55 -2.63
N ALA A 41 14.83 3.35 -2.41
CA ALA A 41 14.01 2.14 -2.33
C ALA A 41 13.12 2.19 -1.08
N VAL A 42 11.91 1.64 -1.16
CA VAL A 42 10.98 1.58 -0.03
C VAL A 42 11.60 0.80 1.13
N SER A 43 12.42 -0.21 0.84
CA SER A 43 13.17 -0.98 1.84
C SER A 43 14.18 -0.16 2.64
N GLU A 44 14.66 0.94 2.09
CA GLU A 44 15.67 1.82 2.69
C GLU A 44 15.06 3.03 3.42
N LEU A 45 13.74 3.19 3.36
CA LEU A 45 13.07 4.29 4.05
C LEU A 45 13.13 4.10 5.56
N ASN A 46 13.33 5.22 6.26
CA ASN A 46 13.26 5.28 7.71
C ASN A 46 12.10 6.18 8.14
N PRO A 47 11.44 5.90 9.28
CA PRO A 47 10.59 6.87 9.95
C PRO A 47 11.30 8.22 10.07
N GLY A 48 10.62 9.30 9.68
CA GLY A 48 11.20 10.64 9.58
C GLY A 48 11.60 11.07 8.17
N ASP A 49 11.85 10.14 7.24
CA ASP A 49 12.12 10.47 5.84
C ASP A 49 10.91 11.22 5.24
N ARG A 50 11.18 12.20 4.38
CA ARG A 50 10.15 13.00 3.71
C ARG A 50 10.06 12.58 2.25
N VAL A 51 8.97 11.91 1.90
CA VAL A 51 8.67 11.39 0.56
C VAL A 51 7.65 12.27 -0.14
N LEU A 52 7.64 12.30 -1.47
CA LEU A 52 6.65 13.03 -2.25
C LEU A 52 5.32 12.28 -2.27
N THR A 53 4.26 13.06 -2.18
CA THR A 53 2.87 12.65 -2.34
C THR A 53 2.07 13.75 -3.02
N VAL A 54 0.75 13.66 -3.03
CA VAL A 54 -0.17 14.63 -3.61
C VAL A 54 -1.19 15.10 -2.56
N ASP A 55 -1.41 16.40 -2.47
CA ASP A 55 -2.44 17.00 -1.61
C ASP A 55 -3.84 16.99 -2.26
N ALA A 56 -4.87 17.44 -1.53
CA ALA A 56 -6.24 17.47 -2.03
C ALA A 56 -6.45 18.35 -3.29
N ALA A 57 -5.55 19.31 -3.55
CA ALA A 57 -5.59 20.17 -4.73
C ALA A 57 -4.90 19.55 -5.95
N GLY A 58 -4.30 18.36 -5.81
CA GLY A 58 -3.54 17.70 -6.88
C GLY A 58 -2.10 18.19 -6.98
N LYS A 59 -1.61 18.95 -5.99
CA LYS A 59 -0.23 19.44 -5.99
C LYS A 59 0.70 18.42 -5.34
N VAL A 60 1.88 18.24 -5.94
CA VAL A 60 2.93 17.41 -5.35
C VAL A 60 3.52 18.10 -4.11
N VAL A 61 3.47 17.42 -2.98
CA VAL A 61 3.91 17.93 -1.67
C VAL A 61 4.73 16.88 -0.92
N PRO A 62 5.65 17.28 -0.03
CA PRO A 62 6.36 16.35 0.84
C PRO A 62 5.47 15.84 1.99
N SER A 63 5.65 14.59 2.36
CA SER A 63 4.99 13.91 3.46
C SER A 63 5.98 13.08 4.26
N GLN A 64 5.92 13.20 5.58
CA GLN A 64 6.78 12.42 6.47
C GLN A 64 6.32 10.97 6.52
N VAL A 65 7.26 10.02 6.42
CA VAL A 65 7.07 8.61 6.73
C VAL A 65 6.99 8.47 8.25
N LEU A 66 5.89 7.94 8.76
CA LEU A 66 5.64 7.80 10.18
C LEU A 66 6.14 6.45 10.72
N LEU A 67 5.83 5.37 10.02
CA LEU A 67 6.18 3.99 10.37
C LEU A 67 5.91 3.05 9.19
N PHE A 68 6.27 1.77 9.31
CA PHE A 68 5.77 0.72 8.41
C PHE A 68 4.65 -0.07 9.09
N LEU A 69 3.48 -0.12 8.44
CA LEU A 69 2.34 -0.92 8.90
C LEU A 69 2.64 -2.42 8.83
N ASP A 70 3.50 -2.79 7.88
CA ASP A 70 3.93 -4.14 7.56
C ASP A 70 5.34 -4.09 6.96
N LYS A 71 6.20 -5.00 7.38
CA LYS A 71 7.58 -5.11 6.92
C LYS A 71 8.06 -6.56 7.10
N GLU A 72 8.29 -7.27 6.00
CA GLU A 72 8.93 -8.60 6.02
C GLU A 72 9.92 -8.69 4.85
N GLU A 73 11.22 -8.72 5.13
CA GLU A 73 12.28 -8.49 4.12
C GLU A 73 12.49 -9.71 3.20
N GLU A 74 12.32 -10.92 3.73
CA GLU A 74 12.62 -12.17 3.01
C GLU A 74 11.38 -12.84 2.41
N LEU A 75 10.19 -12.27 2.64
CA LEU A 75 8.94 -12.84 2.16
C LEU A 75 8.86 -12.71 0.63
N ARG A 76 8.76 -13.84 -0.06
CA ARG A 76 8.50 -13.89 -1.50
C ARG A 76 7.01 -14.06 -1.76
N ILE A 77 6.41 -13.13 -2.51
CA ILE A 77 5.00 -13.19 -2.91
C ILE A 77 4.80 -12.73 -4.36
N SER A 78 3.61 -12.99 -4.89
CA SER A 78 3.16 -12.43 -6.15
C SER A 78 2.59 -11.02 -5.97
N PHE A 79 3.07 -10.07 -6.77
CA PHE A 79 2.60 -8.70 -6.87
C PHE A 79 1.80 -8.50 -8.16
N THR A 80 0.79 -7.63 -8.09
CA THR A 80 0.11 -7.08 -9.26
C THR A 80 0.95 -5.94 -9.84
N VAL A 81 1.30 -6.07 -11.12
CA VAL A 81 2.06 -5.07 -11.86
C VAL A 81 1.10 -4.30 -12.75
N LEU A 82 1.14 -2.98 -12.67
CA LEU A 82 0.40 -2.07 -13.54
C LEU A 82 1.40 -1.28 -14.38
N GLU A 83 1.22 -1.32 -15.71
CA GLU A 83 1.99 -0.49 -16.63
C GLU A 83 1.09 0.51 -17.36
N THR A 84 1.60 1.71 -17.55
CA THR A 84 0.87 2.80 -18.20
C THR A 84 1.43 3.19 -19.57
N GLU A 85 0.61 3.88 -20.36
CA GLU A 85 0.94 4.33 -21.73
C GLU A 85 1.74 5.63 -21.75
N ASP A 86 1.13 6.75 -21.38
CA ASP A 86 1.76 8.09 -21.36
C ASP A 86 1.25 8.94 -20.18
N PRO A 87 2.11 9.36 -19.24
CA PRO A 87 3.50 8.97 -19.12
C PRO A 87 3.64 7.47 -18.85
N GLN A 88 4.69 6.84 -19.39
CA GLN A 88 4.98 5.43 -19.13
C GLN A 88 5.55 5.26 -17.73
N GLN A 89 4.85 4.49 -16.89
CA GLN A 89 5.28 4.08 -15.57
C GLN A 89 4.97 2.61 -15.34
N ARG A 90 5.63 2.03 -14.34
CA ARG A 90 5.42 0.67 -13.87
C ARG A 90 5.39 0.65 -12.36
N VAL A 91 4.30 0.19 -11.77
CA VAL A 91 4.16 0.03 -10.32
C VAL A 91 3.81 -1.40 -9.96
N GLU A 92 4.41 -1.90 -8.88
CA GLU A 92 4.23 -3.25 -8.35
C GLU A 92 3.63 -3.13 -6.95
N LEU A 93 2.48 -3.76 -6.71
CA LEU A 93 1.75 -3.67 -5.45
C LEU A 93 0.99 -4.97 -5.20
N THR A 94 0.70 -5.29 -3.94
CA THR A 94 -0.11 -6.47 -3.62
C THR A 94 -1.53 -6.35 -4.16
N ALA A 95 -2.18 -7.48 -4.42
CA ALA A 95 -3.55 -7.54 -4.95
C ALA A 95 -4.59 -6.74 -4.11
N ALA A 96 -4.35 -6.60 -2.80
CA ALA A 96 -5.19 -5.88 -1.83
C ALA A 96 -4.77 -4.41 -1.61
N HIS A 97 -3.77 -3.91 -2.33
CA HIS A 97 -3.33 -2.52 -2.19
C HIS A 97 -4.28 -1.57 -2.92
N LEU A 98 -4.65 -0.45 -2.31
CA LEU A 98 -5.54 0.55 -2.91
C LEU A 98 -4.75 1.53 -3.80
N ILE A 99 -5.18 1.63 -5.06
CA ILE A 99 -4.71 2.63 -6.03
C ILE A 99 -5.88 3.51 -6.48
N PHE A 100 -5.60 4.76 -6.85
CA PHE A 100 -6.61 5.71 -7.31
C PHE A 100 -6.86 5.51 -8.81
N VAL A 101 -8.10 5.18 -9.17
CA VAL A 101 -8.49 4.80 -10.54
C VAL A 101 -9.66 5.66 -11.04
N SER A 102 -9.62 6.03 -12.31
CA SER A 102 -10.78 6.57 -13.05
C SER A 102 -11.03 5.78 -14.34
N ASP A 103 -12.27 5.80 -14.82
CA ASP A 103 -12.64 5.28 -16.15
C ASP A 103 -12.50 6.36 -17.25
N ASN A 104 -12.14 7.60 -16.90
CA ASN A 104 -12.04 8.75 -17.79
C ASN A 104 -10.70 9.50 -17.63
N ASN A 105 -10.08 9.92 -18.74
CA ASN A 105 -8.78 10.58 -18.74
C ASN A 105 -8.83 12.05 -18.31
N THR A 106 -9.99 12.72 -18.48
CA THR A 106 -10.17 14.14 -18.15
C THR A 106 -10.59 14.37 -16.70
N ASP A 107 -10.78 13.30 -15.93
CA ASP A 107 -11.22 13.42 -14.56
C ASP A 107 -10.20 14.16 -13.71
N ARG A 108 -10.72 15.02 -12.83
CA ARG A 108 -9.91 15.66 -11.79
C ARG A 108 -9.55 14.60 -10.75
N MET A 109 -8.47 14.84 -10.01
CA MET A 109 -7.98 13.91 -8.98
C MET A 109 -9.07 13.45 -8.00
N GLU A 110 -9.95 14.36 -7.60
CA GLU A 110 -11.08 14.10 -6.68
C GLU A 110 -12.07 13.05 -7.17
N ASN A 111 -12.15 12.81 -8.48
CA ASN A 111 -13.01 11.80 -9.10
C ASN A 111 -12.35 10.42 -9.21
N PHE A 112 -11.04 10.32 -8.94
CA PHE A 112 -10.38 9.03 -8.88
C PHE A 112 -10.78 8.31 -7.60
N ARG A 113 -11.40 7.15 -7.75
CA ARG A 113 -11.85 6.32 -6.64
C ARG A 113 -10.76 5.35 -6.21
N PRO A 114 -10.65 5.02 -4.92
CA PRO A 114 -9.76 3.96 -4.46
C PRO A 114 -10.25 2.63 -5.01
N MET A 115 -9.35 1.79 -5.49
CA MET A 115 -9.66 0.46 -5.98
C MET A 115 -8.53 -0.50 -5.62
N PHE A 116 -8.89 -1.72 -5.22
CA PHE A 116 -7.91 -2.78 -5.05
C PHE A 116 -7.20 -3.08 -6.37
N ALA A 117 -5.88 -3.27 -6.32
CA ALA A 117 -5.07 -3.63 -7.49
C ALA A 117 -5.66 -4.81 -8.29
N SER A 118 -6.17 -5.83 -7.58
CA SER A 118 -6.81 -7.01 -8.16
C SER A 118 -8.09 -6.73 -8.98
N ARG A 119 -8.73 -5.57 -8.79
CA ARG A 119 -9.95 -5.17 -9.50
C ARG A 119 -9.69 -4.17 -10.62
N VAL A 120 -8.47 -3.67 -10.73
CA VAL A 120 -8.06 -2.75 -11.79
C VAL A 120 -8.11 -3.47 -13.13
N ARG A 121 -8.53 -2.75 -14.18
CA ARG A 121 -8.64 -3.25 -15.54
C ARG A 121 -7.83 -2.41 -16.52
N THR A 122 -7.30 -3.07 -17.54
CA THR A 122 -6.68 -2.38 -18.68
C THR A 122 -7.67 -1.40 -19.30
N GLY A 123 -7.19 -0.24 -19.72
CA GLY A 123 -8.01 0.84 -20.26
C GLY A 123 -8.49 1.86 -19.23
N GLN A 124 -8.44 1.53 -17.93
CA GLN A 124 -8.65 2.51 -16.87
C GLN A 124 -7.43 3.42 -16.70
N PHE A 125 -7.60 4.49 -15.94
CA PHE A 125 -6.59 5.52 -15.73
C PHE A 125 -6.14 5.56 -14.27
N ILE A 126 -4.84 5.81 -14.07
CA ILE A 126 -4.24 6.06 -12.76
C ILE A 126 -3.47 7.38 -12.77
N LEU A 127 -3.15 7.89 -11.59
CA LEU A 127 -2.45 9.15 -11.42
C LEU A 127 -0.94 8.93 -11.37
N VAL A 128 -0.24 9.63 -12.25
CA VAL A 128 1.21 9.54 -12.45
C VAL A 128 1.83 10.92 -12.33
N ARG A 129 2.92 11.05 -11.58
CA ARG A 129 3.78 12.22 -11.60
C ARG A 129 4.74 12.14 -12.79
N GLU A 130 4.68 13.12 -13.66
CA GLU A 130 5.64 13.24 -14.75
C GLU A 130 6.97 13.80 -14.24
N VAL A 131 8.08 13.08 -14.44
CA VAL A 131 9.40 13.45 -13.88
C VAL A 131 9.87 14.80 -14.41
N GLY A 132 9.59 15.12 -15.68
CA GLY A 132 10.02 16.38 -16.33
C GLY A 132 9.27 17.60 -15.82
N SER A 133 7.94 17.61 -15.92
CA SER A 133 7.12 18.75 -15.48
C SER A 133 6.88 18.79 -13.97
N GLY A 134 7.06 17.65 -13.28
CA GLY A 134 6.70 17.47 -11.89
C GLY A 134 5.19 17.44 -11.64
N GLN A 135 4.36 17.55 -12.68
CA GLN A 135 2.91 17.61 -12.58
C GLN A 135 2.30 16.22 -12.47
N LEU A 136 1.15 16.15 -11.80
CA LEU A 136 0.33 14.97 -11.77
C LEU A 136 -0.54 14.90 -13.04
N ARG A 137 -0.48 13.78 -13.74
CA ARG A 137 -1.23 13.50 -14.97
C ARG A 137 -1.98 12.18 -14.83
N SER A 138 -3.11 12.09 -15.49
CA SER A 138 -3.81 10.82 -15.70
C SER A 138 -3.08 10.02 -16.79
N SER A 139 -2.85 8.73 -16.56
CA SER A 139 -2.20 7.83 -17.51
C SER A 139 -2.97 6.51 -17.62
N LYS A 140 -3.19 6.06 -18.86
CA LYS A 140 -3.98 4.87 -19.16
C LYS A 140 -3.18 3.60 -18.86
N ILE A 141 -3.80 2.62 -18.22
CA ILE A 141 -3.23 1.31 -17.97
C ILE A 141 -3.26 0.49 -19.25
N LYS A 142 -2.08 0.12 -19.76
CA LYS A 142 -1.92 -0.74 -20.95
C LYS A 142 -1.83 -2.22 -20.62
N ALA A 143 -1.23 -2.56 -19.47
CA ALA A 143 -0.96 -3.94 -19.12
C ALA A 143 -1.11 -4.16 -17.62
N ILE A 144 -1.62 -5.33 -17.29
CA ILE A 144 -1.77 -5.84 -15.92
C ILE A 144 -1.29 -7.29 -15.95
N TYR A 145 -0.36 -7.62 -15.08
CA TYR A 145 0.15 -8.98 -14.94
C TYR A 145 0.66 -9.23 -13.52
N ALA A 146 0.94 -10.49 -13.21
CA ALA A 146 1.53 -10.88 -11.93
C ALA A 146 3.05 -11.02 -12.07
N ALA A 147 3.81 -10.56 -11.08
CA ALA A 147 5.25 -10.80 -10.98
C ALA A 147 5.61 -11.16 -9.54
N GLU A 148 6.49 -12.15 -9.37
CA GLU A 148 7.01 -12.48 -8.05
C GLU A 148 8.18 -11.56 -7.68
N ASP A 149 8.19 -11.14 -6.42
CA ASP A 149 9.29 -10.36 -5.88
C ASP A 149 9.48 -10.66 -4.39
N ILE A 150 10.58 -10.17 -3.83
CA ILE A 150 10.99 -10.39 -2.45
C ILE A 150 10.84 -9.09 -1.66
N GLY A 151 10.38 -9.26 -0.43
CA GLY A 151 10.22 -8.20 0.55
C GLY A 151 8.85 -7.54 0.42
N VAL A 152 8.17 -7.35 1.54
CA VAL A 152 6.89 -6.63 1.61
C VAL A 152 7.02 -5.45 2.55
N TYR A 153 6.67 -4.27 2.05
CA TYR A 153 6.77 -3.03 2.81
C TYR A 153 5.51 -2.19 2.64
N ALA A 154 4.92 -1.76 3.76
CA ALA A 154 3.74 -0.90 3.79
C ALA A 154 4.04 0.41 4.56
N PRO A 155 4.74 1.38 3.94
CA PRO A 155 5.03 2.65 4.58
C PRO A 155 3.74 3.46 4.82
N LEU A 156 3.59 4.01 6.03
CA LEU A 156 2.54 4.95 6.37
C LEU A 156 3.10 6.37 6.39
N THR A 157 2.53 7.25 5.58
CA THR A 157 2.88 8.67 5.58
C THR A 157 1.87 9.51 6.38
N SER A 158 2.24 10.74 6.75
CA SER A 158 1.31 11.66 7.41
C SER A 158 0.06 12.00 6.57
N HIS A 159 0.19 12.03 5.25
CA HIS A 159 -0.94 12.23 4.32
C HIS A 159 -1.77 10.95 4.09
N GLY A 160 -1.18 9.76 4.31
CA GLY A 160 -1.85 8.48 4.01
C GLY A 160 -1.84 8.12 2.52
N THR A 161 -1.02 8.82 1.73
CA THR A 161 -0.73 8.57 0.32
C THR A 161 0.76 8.79 0.07
N LEU A 162 1.29 8.20 -1.00
CA LEU A 162 2.67 8.37 -1.44
C LEU A 162 2.81 8.12 -2.94
N LEU A 163 3.89 8.63 -3.54
CA LEU A 163 4.27 8.33 -4.92
C LEU A 163 5.31 7.20 -4.95
N VAL A 164 4.92 6.04 -5.50
CA VAL A 164 5.81 4.89 -5.72
C VAL A 164 5.99 4.67 -7.22
N ASN A 165 7.23 4.66 -7.68
CA ASN A 165 7.58 4.66 -9.10
C ASN A 165 6.80 5.74 -9.87
N ASN A 166 6.68 6.92 -9.26
CA ASN A 166 5.87 8.05 -9.73
C ASN A 166 4.36 7.81 -9.86
N VAL A 167 3.82 6.69 -9.37
CA VAL A 167 2.39 6.42 -9.33
C VAL A 167 1.82 6.76 -7.96
N LEU A 168 0.69 7.47 -7.91
CA LEU A 168 0.03 7.80 -6.66
C LEU A 168 -0.71 6.58 -6.10
N ALA A 169 -0.34 6.18 -4.89
CA ALA A 169 -0.95 5.07 -4.18
C ALA A 169 -1.40 5.47 -2.77
N SER A 170 -2.36 4.73 -2.24
CA SER A 170 -2.77 4.88 -0.83
C SER A 170 -1.77 4.15 0.09
N CYS A 171 -1.60 4.60 1.33
CA CYS A 171 -0.91 3.83 2.37
C CYS A 171 -1.80 2.72 2.99
N TYR A 172 -3.08 2.64 2.61
CA TYR A 172 -4.06 1.75 3.23
C TYR A 172 -4.52 0.63 2.29
N ALA A 173 -4.99 -0.47 2.89
CA ALA A 173 -5.30 -1.70 2.15
C ALA A 173 -6.60 -2.41 2.55
N VAL A 174 -7.33 -1.92 3.54
CA VAL A 174 -8.46 -2.68 4.14
C VAL A 174 -9.77 -1.92 4.16
N ILE A 175 -9.79 -0.62 3.83
CA ILE A 175 -11.00 0.18 4.01
C ILE A 175 -11.34 0.92 2.71
N GLU A 176 -12.26 0.34 1.93
CA GLU A 176 -12.89 0.94 0.74
C GLU A 176 -13.69 2.23 1.06
N LYS A 177 -13.87 2.58 2.34
CA LYS A 177 -14.48 3.83 2.81
C LYS A 177 -13.43 4.73 3.48
N HIS A 178 -12.88 5.68 2.73
CA HIS A 178 -11.81 6.62 3.13
C HIS A 178 -11.96 7.26 4.52
N HIS A 179 -13.18 7.41 5.03
CA HIS A 179 -13.50 8.15 6.25
C HIS A 179 -13.12 7.37 7.53
N TRP A 180 -13.10 6.04 7.49
CA TRP A 180 -12.77 5.21 8.65
C TRP A 180 -11.27 4.96 8.81
N ALA A 181 -10.51 4.91 7.70
CA ALA A 181 -9.06 4.80 7.75
C ALA A 181 -8.41 6.05 8.39
N HIS A 182 -8.90 7.26 8.07
CA HIS A 182 -8.39 8.46 8.72
C HIS A 182 -8.71 8.52 10.21
N LEU A 183 -9.87 7.99 10.64
CA LEU A 183 -10.29 8.00 12.04
C LEU A 183 -9.59 6.92 12.88
N ALA A 184 -9.37 5.73 12.32
CA ALA A 184 -8.66 4.64 13.01
C ALA A 184 -7.19 5.02 13.31
N PHE A 185 -6.58 5.84 12.45
CA PHE A 185 -5.21 6.35 12.63
C PHE A 185 -5.14 7.80 13.13
N ALA A 186 -6.28 8.48 13.36
CA ALA A 186 -6.32 9.84 13.90
C ALA A 186 -5.68 9.97 15.30
N PRO A 187 -5.87 9.02 16.24
CA PRO A 187 -5.19 9.07 17.54
C PRO A 187 -3.66 9.03 17.41
N LEU A 188 -3.12 8.28 16.43
CA LEU A 188 -1.68 8.20 16.17
C LEU A 188 -1.12 9.52 15.63
N ARG A 189 -1.82 10.15 14.67
CA ARG A 189 -1.41 11.47 14.14
C ARG A 189 -1.45 12.54 15.23
N LEU A 190 -2.46 12.50 16.10
CA LEU A 190 -2.57 13.41 17.23
C LEU A 190 -1.45 13.18 18.24
N PHE A 191 -1.15 11.92 18.58
CA PHE A 191 -0.08 11.57 19.52
C PHE A 191 1.30 12.01 18.99
N HIS A 192 1.61 11.75 17.71
CA HIS A 192 2.89 12.16 17.12
C HIS A 192 3.01 13.69 16.98
N SER A 193 1.89 14.40 16.73
CA SER A 193 1.85 15.86 16.72
C SER A 193 1.98 16.48 18.11
N LEU A 194 1.54 15.79 19.16
CA LEU A 194 1.65 16.24 20.55
C LEU A 194 3.03 15.92 21.14
N THR A 195 3.66 14.80 20.77
CA THR A 195 5.02 14.46 21.20
C THR A 195 6.08 15.38 20.57
N SER A 196 5.86 15.88 19.35
CA SER A 196 6.76 16.89 18.75
C SER A 196 6.72 18.25 19.46
N LEU A 197 5.70 18.52 20.29
CA LEU A 197 5.54 19.75 21.07
C LEU A 197 6.14 19.64 22.50
N LEU A 198 6.60 18.46 22.92
CA LEU A 198 7.16 18.24 24.26
C LEU A 198 8.70 18.10 24.19
N PRO A 199 9.46 19.11 24.68
CA PRO A 199 10.93 19.08 24.67
C PRO A 199 11.54 17.92 25.48
N ALA A 200 10.79 17.36 26.44
CA ALA A 200 11.24 16.26 27.29
C ALA A 200 11.41 14.91 26.57
N PHE A 201 10.83 14.75 25.37
CA PHE A 201 10.95 13.53 24.55
C PHE A 201 11.97 13.66 23.40
N HIS A 202 12.65 14.80 23.26
CA HIS A 202 13.64 15.03 22.20
C HIS A 202 15.00 14.34 22.43
N SER A 203 15.13 13.59 23.53
CA SER A 203 16.32 12.80 23.84
C SER A 203 16.08 11.33 23.47
N GLY A 204 16.43 10.92 22.24
CA GLY A 204 16.76 9.51 21.95
C GLY A 204 15.81 8.72 21.04
N HIS A 205 15.48 9.22 19.84
CA HIS A 205 15.03 8.34 18.74
C HIS A 205 16.08 8.31 17.62
N GLY A 206 17.29 7.89 17.96
CA GLY A 206 18.28 7.43 16.99
C GLY A 206 18.01 5.98 16.64
N ASN A 207 17.84 5.68 15.35
CA ASN A 207 17.91 4.35 14.74
C ASN A 207 17.17 3.21 15.47
N ALA A 208 15.87 3.33 15.68
CA ALA A 208 15.04 2.15 15.92
C ALA A 208 14.75 1.47 14.56
N THR A 209 15.65 0.58 14.13
CA THR A 209 15.37 -0.39 13.07
C THR A 209 14.15 -1.21 13.49
N GLN A 210 13.04 -1.07 12.77
CA GLN A 210 11.85 -1.87 12.99
C GLN A 210 12.17 -3.35 12.70
N GLU A 211 12.03 -4.21 13.71
CA GLU A 211 12.15 -5.68 13.56
C GLU A 211 11.04 -6.23 12.64
N ASN A 212 11.33 -7.32 11.95
CA ASN A 212 10.42 -7.97 11.00
C ASN A 212 9.05 -8.28 11.64
N GLY A 213 7.98 -7.95 10.91
CA GLY A 213 6.60 -8.26 11.28
C GLY A 213 5.67 -7.05 11.34
N ILE A 214 4.42 -7.35 11.67
CA ILE A 214 3.35 -6.35 11.84
C ILE A 214 3.62 -5.57 13.13
N HIS A 215 3.84 -4.26 13.02
CA HIS A 215 4.11 -3.37 14.17
C HIS A 215 3.05 -3.58 15.26
N TRP A 216 3.44 -3.50 16.54
CA TRP A 216 2.54 -3.75 17.67
C TRP A 216 1.23 -2.93 17.59
N TYR A 217 1.32 -1.72 17.02
CA TYR A 217 0.20 -0.83 16.78
C TYR A 217 -0.75 -1.35 15.69
N SER A 218 -0.23 -1.92 14.60
CA SER A 218 -1.03 -2.60 13.58
C SER A 218 -1.76 -3.81 14.18
N ARG A 219 -1.14 -4.59 15.08
CA ARG A 219 -1.83 -5.66 15.83
C ARG A 219 -2.94 -5.12 16.74
N CYS A 220 -2.72 -3.98 17.39
CA CYS A 220 -3.73 -3.30 18.19
C CYS A 220 -4.92 -2.85 17.32
N LEU A 221 -4.65 -2.27 16.15
CA LEU A 221 -5.66 -1.89 15.16
C LEU A 221 -6.41 -3.09 14.57
N TYR A 222 -5.73 -4.19 14.27
CA TYR A 222 -6.39 -5.43 13.86
C TYR A 222 -7.25 -6.01 14.98
N SER A 223 -6.81 -5.93 16.25
CA SER A 223 -7.59 -6.38 17.42
C SER A 223 -8.81 -5.49 17.69
N LEU A 224 -8.66 -4.17 17.57
CA LEU A 224 -9.74 -3.20 17.66
C LEU A 224 -10.71 -3.32 16.47
N GLY A 225 -10.18 -3.46 15.26
CA GLY A 225 -10.92 -3.73 14.05
C GLY A 225 -11.72 -5.02 14.16
N LYS A 226 -11.14 -6.11 14.68
CA LYS A 226 -11.85 -7.38 14.91
C LYS A 226 -12.94 -7.24 15.97
N LYS A 227 -12.72 -6.48 17.05
CA LYS A 227 -13.73 -6.18 18.07
C LYS A 227 -14.86 -5.26 17.59
N VAL A 228 -14.59 -4.38 16.62
CA VAL A 228 -15.59 -3.49 16.01
C VAL A 228 -16.34 -4.21 14.87
N LEU A 229 -15.65 -5.03 14.08
CA LEU A 229 -16.21 -5.87 13.01
C LEU A 229 -17.05 -7.04 13.55
N ASP A 230 -16.70 -7.61 14.72
CA ASP A 230 -17.57 -8.58 15.42
C ASP A 230 -18.83 -7.92 16.01
N ARG A 231 -18.89 -6.58 16.11
CA ARG A 231 -20.12 -5.87 16.51
C ARG A 231 -21.07 -5.56 15.36
N GLU A 232 -20.64 -5.65 14.10
CA GLU A 232 -21.51 -5.40 12.93
C GLU A 232 -21.99 -6.69 12.24
N LYS A 233 -21.62 -7.87 12.74
CA LYS A 233 -22.23 -9.14 12.30
C LYS A 233 -23.31 -9.64 13.26
N PHE A 234 -24.38 -8.87 13.41
CA PHE A 234 -25.69 -9.41 13.76
C PHE A 234 -26.79 -8.54 13.16
N HIS A 235 -27.19 -8.85 11.93
CA HIS A 235 -28.60 -9.14 11.67
C HIS A 235 -28.69 -10.37 10.76
N SER A 236 -29.34 -11.38 11.32
CA SER A 236 -29.74 -12.64 10.72
C SER A 236 -30.93 -12.45 9.79
N LEU A 237 -30.91 -13.19 8.68
CA LEU A 237 -31.99 -13.47 7.71
C LEU A 237 -32.41 -12.30 6.81
#